data_AF-A0A838VK86-F1
#
_entry.id   AF-A0A838VK86-F1
#
_cell.length_a   1.000
_cell.length_b   1.000
_cell.length_c   1.000
_cell.angle_alpha   90.00
_cell.angle_beta   90.00
_cell.angle_gamma   90.00
#
_symmetry.space_group_name_H-M   'P 1'
#
loop_
_entity.id
_entity.type
_entity.pdbx_description
1 polymer ?
#
loop_
_entity_poly.entity_id
_entity_poly.type
_entity_poly.pdbx_seq_one_letter_code
_entity_poly.pdbx_strand_id
1 'polypeptide(L)' 'MKSVEWIQRLHTTGGTPIHECDRDHQNVEIRVGYTADYYFYSPTEREN' A
#
# COMPACT_ATOMS: atom_id res chain seq x y z
N MET A 1 -22.57 -0.20 -6.36
CA MET A 1 -21.14 -0.39 -6.00
C MET A 1 -21.12 -1.29 -4.78
N LYS A 2 -20.39 -2.42 -4.78
CA LYS A 2 -20.38 -3.34 -3.62
C LYS A 2 -19.58 -2.71 -2.48
N SER A 3 -20.07 -2.83 -1.24
CA SER A 3 -19.35 -2.36 -0.05
C SER A 3 -18.15 -3.27 0.22
N VAL A 4 -16.97 -2.70 0.44
CA VAL A 4 -15.78 -3.44 0.85
C VAL A 4 -15.78 -3.51 2.37
N GLU A 5 -15.72 -4.72 2.92
CA GLU A 5 -15.67 -4.93 4.37
C GLU A 5 -14.24 -5.05 4.87
N TRP A 6 -13.40 -5.78 4.13
CA TRP A 6 -12.01 -6.01 4.48
C TRP A 6 -11.09 -5.80 3.28
N ILE A 7 -9.93 -5.23 3.55
CA ILE A 7 -8.85 -5.06 2.58
C ILE A 7 -7.62 -5.77 3.12
N GLN A 8 -7.01 -6.63 2.30
CA GLN A 8 -5.74 -7.24 2.60
C GLN A 8 -4.68 -6.72 1.62
N ARG A 9 -3.57 -6.22 2.18
CA ARG A 9 -2.40 -5.79 1.42
C ARG A 9 -1.32 -6.88 1.47
N LEU A 10 -0.84 -7.29 0.31
CA LEU A 10 0.16 -8.35 0.15
C LEU A 10 1.28 -7.91 -0.79
N HIS A 11 2.34 -8.71 -0.84
CA HIS A 11 3.48 -8.59 -1.77
C HIS A 11 3.99 -7.15 -1.97
N THR A 12 4.12 -6.43 -0.85
CA THR A 12 4.59 -5.04 -0.88
C THR A 12 6.06 -5.00 -1.30
N THR A 13 6.37 -4.17 -2.30
CA THR A 13 7.72 -3.95 -2.83
C THR A 13 8.03 -2.46 -2.86
N GLY A 14 9.25 -2.08 -2.47
CA GLY A 14 9.67 -0.67 -2.40
C GLY A 14 9.18 0.03 -1.14
N GLY A 15 8.91 1.33 -1.23
CA GLY A 15 8.54 2.18 -0.09
C GLY A 15 9.70 2.62 0.80
N THR A 16 10.91 2.15 0.50
CA THR A 16 12.14 2.59 1.14
C THR A 16 12.98 3.35 0.12
N PRO A 17 13.47 4.55 0.48
CA PRO A 17 14.49 5.24 -0.29
C PRO A 17 15.66 4.33 -0.64
N ILE A 18 16.11 4.37 -1.88
CA ILE A 18 17.29 3.62 -2.36
C ILE A 18 18.60 4.23 -1.82
N HIS A 19 18.54 5.50 -1.41
CA HIS A 19 19.66 6.23 -0.84
C HIS A 19 19.63 6.14 0.69
N GLU A 20 20.80 5.91 1.26
CA GLU A 20 21.00 5.79 2.70
C GLU A 20 20.73 7.13 3.40
N CYS A 21 20.57 7.09 4.73
CA CYS A 21 20.38 8.26 5.59
C CYS A 21 21.61 9.17 5.56
N ASP A 22 21.80 9.91 4.48
CA ASP A 22 22.86 10.89 4.32
C ASP A 22 22.38 12.29 4.72
N ARG A 23 23.35 13.16 5.00
CA ARG A 23 23.07 14.52 5.46
C ARG A 23 22.52 15.42 4.36
N ASP A 24 22.78 15.08 3.09
CA ASP A 24 22.44 15.92 1.94
C ASP A 24 20.95 15.77 1.56
N HIS A 25 20.33 14.64 1.91
CA HIS A 25 18.91 14.38 1.75
C HIS A 25 18.11 14.52 3.07
N GLN A 26 18.73 15.09 4.11
CA GLN A 26 18.05 15.32 5.39
C GLN A 26 16.91 16.34 5.23
N ASN A 27 15.73 16.00 5.75
CA ASN A 27 14.51 16.84 5.69
C ASN A 27 14.01 17.13 4.26
N VAL A 28 14.41 16.32 3.27
CA VAL A 28 13.91 16.42 1.90
C VAL A 28 12.87 15.33 1.66
N GLU A 29 11.71 15.71 1.12
CA GLU A 29 10.73 14.74 0.64
C GLU A 29 11.19 14.17 -0.70
N ILE A 30 11.26 12.85 -0.79
CA ILE A 30 11.65 12.13 -2.00
C ILE A 30 10.56 11.16 -2.42
N ARG A 31 10.33 11.09 -3.73
CA ARG A 31 9.43 10.08 -4.31
C ARG A 31 10.15 8.75 -4.37
N VAL A 32 9.48 7.72 -3.88
CA VAL A 32 9.98 6.34 -3.91
C VAL A 32 9.01 5.44 -4.66
N GLY A 33 9.55 4.47 -5.39
CA GLY A 33 8.75 3.42 -6.01
C GLY A 33 8.08 2.58 -4.91
N TYR A 34 6.79 2.33 -5.07
CA TYR A 34 5.99 1.53 -4.14
C TYR A 34 4.93 0.76 -4.92
N THR A 35 4.89 -0.55 -4.73
CA THR A 35 3.85 -1.42 -5.30
C THR A 35 3.36 -2.41 -4.25
N ALA A 36 2.08 -2.76 -4.29
CA ALA A 36 1.50 -3.81 -3.46
C ALA A 36 0.27 -4.41 -4.13
N ASP A 37 -0.02 -5.66 -3.80
CA ASP A 37 -1.26 -6.33 -4.20
C ASP A 37 -2.35 -6.07 -3.18
N TYR A 38 -3.58 -5.85 -3.65
CA TYR A 38 -4.74 -5.59 -2.80
C TYR A 38 -5.87 -6.56 -3.11
N TYR A 39 -6.31 -7.27 -2.07
CA TYR A 39 -7.52 -8.07 -2.10
C TYR A 39 -8.63 -7.32 -1.37
N PHE A 40 -9.76 -7.16 -2.05
CA PHE A 40 -10.96 -6.51 -1.52
C PHE A 40 -12.01 -7.59 -1.27
N TYR A 41 -12.37 -7.79 -0.01
CA TYR A 41 -13.43 -8.69 0.37
C TYR A 41 -14.74 -7.92 0.56
N SER A 42 -15.79 -8.43 -0.07
CA SER A 42 -17.17 -8.01 0.15
C SER A 42 -17.99 -9.25 0.46
N PRO A 43 -18.74 -9.29 1.57
CA PRO A 43 -19.70 -10.36 1.78
C PRO A 43 -20.76 -10.27 0.68
N THR A 44 -21.08 -11.41 0.06
CA THR A 44 -22.28 -11.48 -0.79
C THR A 44 -23.48 -11.21 0.12
N GLU A 45 -24.44 -10.39 -0.33
CA GLU A 45 -25.69 -10.18 0.41
C GLU A 45 -26.26 -11.55 0.80
N ARG A 46 -26.53 -11.77 2.10
CA ARG A 46 -27.22 -12.98 2.53
C ARG A 46 -28.62 -12.90 1.93
N GLU A 47 -28.91 -13.77 0.97
CA GLU A 47 -30.27 -13.98 0.46
C GLU A 47 -31.15 -14.39 1.65
N ASN A 48 -32.18 -13.60 1.94
CA ASN A 48 -33.19 -13.86 2.97
C ASN A 48 -34.37 -14.59 2.33
#